data_AF-A0A285T5F3-F1
#
_entry.id   AF-A0A285T5F3-F1
#
_cell.length_a   1.000
_cell.length_b   1.000
_cell.length_c   1.000
_cell.angle_alpha   90.00
_cell.angle_beta   90.00
_cell.angle_gamma   90.00
#
_symmetry.space_group_name_H-M   'P 1'
#
loop_
_entity.id
_entity.type
_entity.pdbx_description
1 polymer ?
#
loop_
_entity_poly.entity_id
_entity_poly.type
_entity_poly.pdbx_seq_one_letter_code
_entity_poly.pdbx_strand_id
1 'polypeptide(L)'
;MYFVQLRNIEGYDKSVVYKLDSILKNLHSSAQFFTPNYIQRHLGLSLDDSFDILFKARDIGIINTQKVIKCQCCGQTFRKEVNECTKCMSHQLKKGYYFSTDVYRGSY
;
A
#
# COMPACT_ATOMS: atom_id res chain seq x y z
N MET A 1 17.63 10.96 -12.46
CA MET A 1 17.00 9.85 -13.22
C MET A 1 16.74 8.70 -12.24
N TYR A 2 15.59 8.68 -11.55
CA TYR A 2 15.25 7.62 -10.60
C TYR A 2 14.20 6.70 -11.22
N PHE A 3 14.68 5.65 -11.88
CA PHE A 3 13.82 4.65 -12.55
C PHE A 3 14.20 3.20 -12.16
N VAL A 4 15.11 3.00 -11.20
CA VAL A 4 15.83 1.72 -11.07
C VAL A 4 15.19 0.76 -10.06
N GLN A 5 14.65 1.23 -8.93
CA GLN A 5 14.30 0.29 -7.85
C GLN A 5 13.11 -0.61 -8.21
N LEU A 6 11.93 -0.08 -8.57
CA LEU A 6 10.78 -0.91 -8.95
C LEU A 6 11.05 -1.77 -10.20
N ARG A 7 11.86 -1.28 -11.16
CA ARG A 7 12.23 -2.03 -12.37
C ARG A 7 13.13 -3.24 -12.10
N ASN A 8 13.73 -3.33 -10.91
CA ASN A 8 14.50 -4.48 -10.48
C ASN A 8 13.64 -5.61 -9.89
N ILE A 9 12.30 -5.43 -9.84
CA ILE A 9 11.40 -6.53 -9.46
C ILE A 9 11.41 -7.56 -10.60
N GLU A 10 12.08 -8.69 -10.34
CA GLU A 10 12.13 -9.83 -11.25
C GLU A 10 10.84 -10.68 -11.19
N GLY A 11 10.55 -11.39 -12.28
CA GLY A 11 9.40 -12.29 -12.38
C GLY A 11 8.08 -11.63 -12.79
N TYR A 12 8.09 -10.33 -13.12
CA TYR A 12 6.92 -9.61 -13.64
C TYR A 12 7.23 -8.87 -14.93
N ASP A 13 6.22 -8.78 -15.81
CA ASP A 13 6.31 -7.97 -17.02
C ASP A 13 6.56 -6.50 -16.68
N LYS A 14 7.43 -5.85 -17.47
CA LYS A 14 7.76 -4.42 -17.29
C LYS A 14 6.53 -3.51 -17.36
N SER A 15 5.51 -3.90 -18.12
CA SER A 15 4.23 -3.19 -18.21
C SER A 15 3.45 -3.21 -16.89
N VAL A 16 3.47 -4.34 -16.18
CA VAL A 16 2.84 -4.49 -14.85
C VAL A 16 3.58 -3.64 -13.83
N VAL A 17 4.92 -3.73 -13.81
CA VAL A 17 5.77 -2.93 -12.91
C VAL A 17 5.56 -1.42 -13.14
N TYR A 18 5.43 -0.99 -14.40
CA TYR A 18 5.17 0.42 -14.73
C TYR A 18 3.79 0.90 -14.25
N LYS A 19 2.75 0.06 -14.39
CA LYS A 19 1.43 0.36 -13.85
C LYS A 19 1.47 0.42 -12.32
N LEU A 20 2.19 -0.50 -11.67
CA LEU A 20 2.36 -0.48 -10.22
C LEU A 20 3.02 0.82 -9.76
N ASP A 21 4.10 1.25 -10.41
CA ASP A 21 4.78 2.52 -10.13
C ASP A 21 3.81 3.71 -10.20
N SER A 22 2.96 3.75 -11.24
CA SER A 22 1.95 4.80 -11.41
C SER A 22 0.91 4.79 -10.27
N ILE A 23 0.48 3.61 -9.82
CA ILE A 23 -0.43 3.45 -8.68
C ILE A 23 0.24 3.92 -7.39
N LEU A 24 1.47 3.48 -7.12
CA LEU A 24 2.21 3.83 -5.91
C LEU A 24 2.49 5.34 -5.83
N LYS A 25 2.80 5.98 -6.97
CA LYS A 25 2.93 7.43 -7.06
C LYS A 25 1.64 8.15 -6.65
N ASN A 26 0.48 7.70 -7.12
CA ASN A 26 -0.81 8.29 -6.76
C ASN A 26 -1.15 8.11 -5.27
N LEU A 27 -0.87 6.92 -4.73
CA LEU A 27 -1.08 6.61 -3.31
C LEU A 27 -0.14 7.43 -2.41
N HIS A 28 1.11 7.65 -2.84
CA HIS A 28 2.08 8.51 -2.15
C HIS A 28 1.62 9.96 -2.09
N SER A 29 1.20 10.55 -3.21
CA SER A 29 0.68 11.92 -3.26
C SER A 29 -0.51 12.14 -2.34
N SER A 30 -1.27 11.09 -2.04
CA SER A 30 -2.46 11.14 -1.18
C SER A 30 -2.21 10.59 0.23
N ALA A 31 -0.98 10.20 0.58
CA ALA A 31 -0.62 9.53 1.85
C ALA A 31 -1.56 8.37 2.23
N GLN A 32 -2.03 7.60 1.24
CA GLN A 32 -3.04 6.56 1.45
C GLN A 32 -2.42 5.20 1.78
N PHE A 33 -2.99 4.54 2.79
CA PHE A 33 -2.75 3.13 3.06
C PHE A 33 -3.52 2.25 2.10
N PHE A 34 -2.93 1.13 1.70
CA PHE A 34 -3.54 0.23 0.73
C PHE A 34 -3.30 -1.25 1.10
N THR A 35 -4.03 -2.14 0.41
CA THR A 35 -4.00 -3.58 0.63
C THR A 35 -3.70 -4.30 -0.69
N PRO A 36 -3.29 -5.57 -0.66
CA PRO A 36 -3.10 -6.38 -1.87
C PRO A 36 -4.36 -6.42 -2.75
N ASN A 37 -5.55 -6.49 -2.16
CA ASN A 37 -6.82 -6.42 -2.89
C ASN A 37 -6.98 -5.13 -3.72
N TYR A 38 -6.42 -4.00 -3.26
CA TYR A 38 -6.43 -2.76 -4.03
C TYR A 38 -5.59 -2.92 -5.29
N ILE A 39 -4.39 -3.48 -5.15
CA ILE A 39 -3.46 -3.70 -6.27
C ILE A 39 -4.00 -4.74 -7.24
N GLN A 40 -4.57 -5.84 -6.73
CA GLN A 40 -5.27 -6.86 -7.50
C GLN A 40 -6.30 -6.25 -8.46
N ARG A 41 -7.18 -5.38 -7.94
CA ARG A 41 -8.23 -4.73 -8.73
C ARG A 41 -7.69 -3.77 -9.80
N HIS A 42 -6.58 -3.09 -9.54
CA HIS A 42 -6.03 -2.08 -10.45
C HIS A 42 -5.06 -2.68 -11.49
N LEU A 43 -4.35 -3.76 -11.14
CA LEU A 43 -3.42 -4.44 -12.05
C LEU A 43 -4.04 -5.63 -12.78
N GLY A 44 -5.18 -6.15 -12.30
CA GLY A 44 -5.81 -7.36 -12.87
C GLY A 44 -5.04 -8.64 -12.58
N LEU A 45 -4.21 -8.64 -11.53
CA LEU A 45 -3.42 -9.79 -11.09
C LEU A 45 -4.24 -10.73 -10.22
N SER A 46 -3.74 -11.95 -9.98
CA SER A 46 -4.25 -12.79 -8.89
C SER A 46 -3.95 -12.13 -7.54
N LEU A 47 -4.66 -12.56 -6.49
CA LEU A 47 -4.39 -12.05 -5.14
C LEU A 47 -2.98 -12.44 -4.68
N ASP A 48 -2.55 -13.67 -4.99
CA ASP A 48 -1.22 -14.18 -4.63
C ASP A 48 -0.12 -13.39 -5.33
N ASP A 49 -0.28 -13.10 -6.63
CA ASP A 49 0.66 -12.23 -7.37
C ASP A 49 0.68 -10.80 -6.82
N SER A 50 -0.47 -10.31 -6.36
CA SER A 50 -0.55 -8.99 -5.72
C SER A 50 0.19 -8.96 -4.39
N PHE A 51 0.23 -10.08 -3.65
CA PHE A 51 1.08 -10.20 -2.47
C PHE A 51 2.56 -10.26 -2.84
N ASP A 52 2.93 -11.14 -3.78
CA ASP A 52 4.33 -11.34 -4.18
C ASP A 52 4.98 -10.05 -4.70
N ILE A 53 4.32 -9.34 -5.62
CA ILE A 53 4.86 -8.08 -6.17
C ILE A 53 5.01 -6.99 -5.11
N LEU A 54 4.12 -6.93 -4.11
CA LEU A 54 4.21 -5.98 -3.01
C LEU A 54 5.31 -6.35 -2.01
N PHE A 55 5.52 -7.63 -1.75
CA PHE A 55 6.64 -8.06 -0.92
C PHE A 55 7.96 -7.78 -1.59
N LYS A 56 8.10 -8.08 -2.89
CA LYS A 56 9.28 -7.70 -3.66
C LYS A 56 9.52 -6.20 -3.62
N ALA A 57 8.48 -5.38 -3.84
CA ALA A 57 8.57 -3.92 -3.72
C ALA A 57 9.00 -3.44 -2.32
N ARG A 58 8.54 -4.12 -1.27
CA ARG A 58 8.98 -3.83 0.10
C ARG A 58 10.45 -4.16 0.30
N ASP A 59 10.89 -5.31 -0.18
CA ASP A 59 12.24 -5.83 0.05
C ASP A 59 13.31 -4.97 -0.66
N ILE A 60 12.97 -4.34 -1.78
CA ILE A 60 13.80 -3.33 -2.46
C ILE A 60 13.65 -1.90 -1.89
N GLY A 61 12.88 -1.73 -0.81
CA GLY A 61 12.74 -0.47 -0.08
C GLY A 61 11.81 0.58 -0.70
N ILE A 62 10.89 0.18 -1.59
CA ILE A 62 9.93 1.11 -2.24
C ILE A 62 8.70 1.39 -1.37
N ILE A 63 8.23 0.38 -0.64
CA ILE A 63 7.06 0.48 0.24
C ILE A 63 7.36 -0.12 1.60
N ASN A 64 6.55 0.19 2.61
CA ASN A 64 6.67 -0.39 3.93
C ASN A 64 5.33 -0.97 4.41
N THR A 65 5.38 -2.00 5.25
CA THR A 65 4.20 -2.54 5.95
C THR A 65 3.96 -1.77 7.25
N GLN A 66 2.74 -1.33 7.46
CA GLN A 66 2.31 -0.59 8.64
C GLN A 66 1.14 -1.30 9.30
N LYS A 67 1.18 -1.35 10.64
CA LYS A 67 0.03 -1.80 11.43
C LYS A 67 -0.94 -0.64 11.52
N VAL A 68 -2.13 -0.82 10.96
CA VAL A 68 -3.16 0.21 10.90
C VAL A 68 -4.43 -0.31 11.56
N ILE A 69 -5.09 0.58 12.29
CA ILE A 69 -6.41 0.34 12.85
C ILE A 69 -7.43 1.09 12.00
N LYS A 70 -8.43 0.38 11.48
CA LYS A 70 -9.51 0.98 10.71
C LYS A 70 -10.81 0.91 11.50
N CYS A 71 -11.50 2.03 11.64
CA CYS A 71 -12.86 2.04 12.14
C CYS A 71 -13.80 1.37 11.12
N GLN A 72 -14.58 0.39 11.58
CA GLN A 72 -15.51 -0.35 10.72
C GLN A 72 -16.76 0.48 10.38
N CYS A 73 -17.11 1.47 11.20
CA CYS A 73 -18.28 2.31 11.00
C CYS A 73 -18.02 3.43 9.96
N CYS A 74 -16.98 4.26 10.16
CA CYS A 74 -16.73 5.41 9.30
C CYS A 74 -15.53 5.24 8.34
N GLY A 75 -14.79 4.13 8.45
CA GLY A 75 -13.64 3.83 7.60
C GLY A 75 -12.34 4.59 7.94
N GLN A 76 -12.33 5.46 8.95
CA GLN A 76 -11.13 6.21 9.35
C GLN A 76 -10.01 5.27 9.80
N THR A 77 -8.77 5.59 9.41
CA THR A 77 -7.57 4.82 9.72
C THR A 77 -6.67 5.53 10.73
N PHE A 78 -6.03 4.75 11.61
CA PHE A 78 -5.16 5.21 12.68
C PHE A 78 -3.85 4.42 12.68
N ARG A 79 -2.73 5.12 12.84
CA ARG A 79 -1.37 4.52 12.92
C ARG A 79 -1.00 4.08 14.34
N LYS A 80 -1.71 4.61 15.34
CA LYS A 80 -1.51 4.29 16.76
C LYS A 80 -2.72 3.55 17.30
N GLU A 81 -2.51 2.82 18.40
CA GLU A 81 -3.60 2.17 19.10
C GLU A 81 -4.57 3.22 19.65
N VAL A 82 -5.84 3.02 19.31
CA VAL A 82 -6.96 3.84 19.78
C VAL A 82 -8.04 2.89 20.28
N ASN A 83 -8.71 3.27 21.37
CA ASN A 83 -9.81 2.48 21.95
C ASN A 83 -11.17 2.86 21.34
N GLU A 84 -11.23 4.01 20.66
CA GLU A 84 -12.44 4.56 20.07
C GLU A 84 -12.08 5.38 18.81
N CYS A 85 -12.96 5.37 17.82
CA CYS A 85 -12.82 6.20 16.64
C CYS A 85 -13.13 7.67 16.94
N THR A 86 -12.16 8.56 16.74
CA THR A 86 -12.31 10.01 17.01
C THR A 86 -13.32 10.73 16.11
N LYS A 87 -13.81 10.11 15.02
CA LYS A 87 -14.79 10.71 14.10
C LYS A 87 -16.24 10.28 14.37
N CYS A 88 -16.47 9.05 14.79
CA CYS A 88 -17.82 8.51 14.97
C CYS A 88 -18.07 7.90 16.35
N MET A 89 -17.09 7.99 17.26
CA MET A 89 -17.14 7.44 18.62
C MET A 89 -17.43 5.93 18.68
N SER A 90 -17.22 5.20 17.58
CA SER A 90 -17.42 3.76 17.53
C SER A 90 -16.21 3.02 18.11
N HIS A 91 -16.49 2.01 18.93
CA HIS A 91 -15.49 1.03 19.42
C HIS A 91 -15.20 -0.10 18.41
N GLN A 92 -15.91 -0.15 17.27
CA GLN A 92 -15.70 -1.18 16.24
C GLN A 92 -14.43 -0.86 15.43
N LEU A 93 -13.29 -1.27 15.97
CA LEU A 93 -11.97 -1.03 15.41
C LEU A 93 -11.33 -2.34 14.96
N LYS A 94 -10.95 -2.41 13.68
CA LYS A 94 -10.27 -3.57 13.11
C LYS A 94 -8.78 -3.27 12.93
N LYS A 95 -7.92 -4.05 13.57
CA LYS A 95 -6.48 -4.01 13.36
C LYS A 95 -6.12 -4.83 12.12
N GLY A 96 -5.17 -4.34 11.32
CA GLY A 96 -4.67 -5.06 10.16
C GLY A 96 -3.30 -4.56 9.71
N TYR A 97 -2.64 -5.34 8.86
CA TYR A 97 -1.42 -4.91 8.18
C TYR A 97 -1.78 -4.32 6.82
N TYR A 98 -1.26 -3.12 6.58
CA TYR A 98 -1.45 -2.37 5.35
C TYR A 98 -0.09 -2.03 4.76
N PHE A 99 -0.07 -1.72 3.46
CA PHE A 99 1.10 -1.17 2.81
C PHE A 99 1.01 0.36 2.81
N SER A 100 2.18 0.99 2.90
CA SER A 100 2.35 2.44 2.88
C SER A 100 3.47 2.79 1.92
N THR A 101 3.33 3.94 1.27
CA THR A 101 4.34 4.54 0.41
C THR A 101 5.15 5.61 1.15
N ASP A 102 5.20 5.58 2.49
CA ASP A 102 5.91 6.59 3.29
C ASP A 102 7.43 6.64 2.97
N VAL A 103 8.01 5.50 2.59
CA VAL A 103 9.42 5.37 2.18
C VAL A 103 9.61 5.58 0.67
N TYR A 104 8.52 5.77 -0.07
CA TYR A 104 8.56 5.94 -1.52
C TYR A 104 9.24 7.26 -1.85
N ARG A 105 10.46 7.19 -2.37
CA ARG A 105 11.19 8.36 -2.86
C ARG A 105 10.87 8.55 -4.35
N GLY A 106 9.69 9.09 -4.63
CA GLY A 106 9.40 9.58 -5.97
C GLY A 106 10.42 10.65 -6.37
N SER A 107 10.93 10.60 -7.61
CA SER A 107 11.74 11.71 -8.14
C SER A 107 10.87 12.96 -8.22
N TYR A 108 11.17 13.94 -7.38
CA TYR A 108 10.84 15.34 -7.60
C TYR A 108 11.88 15.95 -8.53
#